data_AF-A0A0W0CSA7-F1
#
_entry.id   AF-A0A0W0CSA7-F1
#
_cell.length_a   1.000
_cell.length_b   1.000
_cell.length_c   1.000
_cell.angle_alpha   90.00
_cell.angle_beta   90.00
_cell.angle_gamma   90.00
#
_symmetry.space_group_name_H-M   'P 1'
#
loop_
_entity.id
_entity.type
_entity.pdbx_description
1 polymer ?
#
loop_
_entity_poly.entity_id
_entity_poly.type
_entity_poly.pdbx_seq_one_letter_code
_entity_poly.pdbx_strand_id
1 'polypeptide(L)'
;MTEQHETIQSVTDGIYNNLVTSMIHSIVSKETAREKLLRSRYGSYKQYHYDPNSQLDIHGNPKQQDSSQYFYCENCGREVSGNRFAAHLQRCLTRGSRR
;
A
#
# COMPACT_ATOMS: atom_id res chain seq x y z
N MET A 1 48.25 7.53 26.19
CA MET A 1 47.42 7.87 25.03
C MET A 1 48.13 7.31 23.83
N THR A 2 47.70 6.16 23.31
CA THR A 2 48.34 5.54 22.15
C THR A 2 47.89 6.30 20.91
N GLU A 3 48.78 7.10 20.33
CA GLU A 3 48.60 7.69 19.01
C GLU A 3 48.47 6.53 18.00
N GLN A 4 47.24 6.27 17.54
CA GLN A 4 47.02 5.38 16.41
C GLN A 4 47.53 6.08 15.16
N HIS A 5 48.52 5.48 14.51
CA HIS A 5 49.02 5.97 13.23
C HIS A 5 47.90 5.85 12.19
N GLU A 6 47.52 6.98 11.60
CA GLU A 6 46.61 7.00 10.47
C GLU A 6 47.26 6.31 9.28
N THR A 7 46.59 5.25 8.80
CA THR A 7 46.93 4.55 7.58
C THR A 7 45.90 4.89 6.50
N ILE A 8 46.23 4.66 5.22
CA ILE A 8 45.24 4.83 4.14
C ILE A 8 43.98 4.01 4.43
N GLN A 9 44.13 2.82 5.02
CA GLN A 9 43.02 1.96 5.39
C GLN A 9 42.16 2.58 6.51
N SER A 10 42.75 3.07 7.60
CA SER A 10 41.98 3.69 8.71
C SER A 10 41.20 4.91 8.24
N VAL A 11 41.79 5.73 7.38
CA VAL A 11 41.13 6.91 6.80
C VAL A 11 39.99 6.48 5.87
N THR A 12 40.20 5.48 5.02
CA THR A 12 39.17 4.96 4.11
C THR A 12 38.01 4.34 4.87
N ASP A 13 38.28 3.58 5.92
CA ASP A 13 37.28 3.01 6.82
C ASP A 13 36.50 4.11 7.54
N GLY A 14 37.18 5.18 7.97
CA GLY A 14 36.55 6.37 8.56
C GLY A 14 35.59 7.05 7.58
N ILE A 15 36.00 7.25 6.32
CA ILE A 15 35.16 7.83 5.27
C ILE A 15 33.93 6.93 5.01
N TYR A 16 34.15 5.63 4.83
CA TYR A 16 33.08 4.66 4.63
C TYR A 16 32.09 4.67 5.80
N ASN A 17 32.59 4.64 7.03
CA ASN A 17 31.76 4.71 8.23
C ASN A 17 30.94 6.00 8.27
N ASN A 18 31.53 7.15 7.97
CA ASN A 18 30.81 8.42 7.93
C ASN A 18 29.68 8.41 6.90
N LEU A 19 29.91 7.87 5.70
CA LEU A 19 28.89 7.76 4.66
C LEU A 19 27.75 6.83 5.08
N VAL A 20 28.10 5.62 5.54
CA VAL A 20 27.10 4.60 5.89
C VAL A 20 26.29 5.02 7.11
N THR A 21 26.93 5.54 8.16
CA THR A 21 26.22 6.01 9.35
C THR A 21 25.30 7.19 9.04
N SER A 22 25.74 8.13 8.19
CA SER A 22 24.90 9.24 7.74
C SER A 22 23.67 8.74 6.96
N MET A 23 23.83 7.73 6.10
CA MET A 23 22.71 7.13 5.38
C MET A 23 21.75 6.41 6.34
N ILE A 24 22.28 5.62 7.28
CA ILE A 24 21.47 4.92 8.29
C ILE A 24 20.66 5.92 9.11
N HIS A 25 21.30 6.98 9.63
CA HIS A 25 20.60 8.02 10.39
C HIS A 25 19.50 8.69 9.56
N SER A 26 19.77 9.04 8.30
CA SER A 26 18.76 9.62 7.41
C SER A 26 17.55 8.68 7.21
N ILE A 27 17.77 7.38 6.99
CA ILE A 27 16.68 6.41 6.82
C ILE A 27 15.88 6.28 8.12
N VAL A 28 16.56 6.06 9.24
CA VAL A 28 15.90 5.86 10.54
C VAL A 28 15.11 7.11 10.95
N SER A 29 15.66 8.31 10.77
CA SER A 29 14.94 9.55 11.07
C SER A 29 13.66 9.71 10.23
N LYS A 30 13.70 9.34 8.95
CA LYS A 30 12.51 9.41 8.08
C LYS A 30 11.45 8.38 8.47
N GLU A 31 11.84 7.13 8.69
CA GLU A 31 10.89 6.06 9.04
C GLU A 31 10.26 6.28 10.41
N THR A 32 11.05 6.70 11.41
CA THR A 32 10.53 6.99 12.76
C THR A 32 9.57 8.18 12.76
N ALA A 33 9.89 9.25 12.02
CA ALA A 33 8.99 10.40 11.88
C ALA A 33 7.66 10.01 11.19
N ARG A 34 7.74 9.20 10.13
CA ARG A 34 6.57 8.70 9.40
C ARG A 34 5.68 7.84 10.29
N GLU A 35 6.26 6.88 11.00
CA GLU A 35 5.51 5.97 11.88
C GLU A 35 4.87 6.73 13.05
N LYS A 36 5.60 7.68 13.64
CA LYS A 36 5.06 8.55 14.70
C LYS A 36 3.87 9.37 14.21
N LEU A 37 3.95 9.91 12.99
CA LEU A 37 2.85 10.64 12.36
C LEU A 37 1.63 9.75 12.17
N LEU A 38 1.80 8.53 11.63
CA LEU A 38 0.70 7.59 11.39
C LEU A 38 -0.01 7.22 12.69
N ARG A 39 0.74 6.89 13.74
CA ARG A 39 0.19 6.55 15.06
C ARG A 39 -0.52 7.72 15.72
N SER A 40 0.03 8.93 15.59
CA SER A 40 -0.60 10.14 16.15
C SER A 40 -1.86 10.54 15.38
N ARG A 41 -1.88 10.35 14.06
CA ARG A 41 -3.00 10.73 13.19
C ARG A 41 -4.16 9.74 13.29
N TYR A 42 -3.86 8.45 13.39
CA TYR A 42 -4.85 7.39 13.42
C TYR A 42 -4.73 6.63 14.75
N GLY A 43 -5.59 6.98 15.72
CA GLY A 43 -5.56 6.39 17.07
C GLY A 43 -5.76 4.87 17.13
N SER A 44 -6.36 4.28 16.08
CA SER A 44 -6.55 2.83 15.91
C SER A 44 -5.80 2.29 14.69
N TYR A 45 -4.60 2.81 14.41
CA TYR A 45 -3.76 2.31 13.32
C TYR A 45 -3.47 0.81 13.49
N LYS A 46 -3.97 0.01 12.54
CA LYS A 46 -3.68 -1.43 12.43
C LYS A 46 -2.85 -1.65 11.17
N GLN A 47 -1.80 -2.46 11.29
CA GLN A 47 -1.05 -2.93 10.14
C GLN A 47 -1.96 -3.81 9.27
N TYR A 48 -1.76 -3.77 7.94
CA TYR A 48 -2.47 -4.65 7.02
C TYR A 48 -2.21 -6.13 7.36
N HIS A 49 -3.26 -6.94 7.18
CA HIS A 49 -3.17 -8.38 7.35
C HIS A 49 -2.22 -8.98 6.30
N TYR A 50 -1.32 -9.85 6.74
CA TYR A 50 -0.43 -10.61 5.88
C TYR A 50 -0.81 -12.09 5.93
N ASP A 51 -1.23 -12.64 4.80
CA ASP A 51 -1.53 -14.06 4.67
C ASP A 51 -0.50 -14.75 3.77
N PRO A 52 0.32 -15.68 4.30
CA PRO A 52 1.28 -16.42 3.49
C PRO A 52 0.63 -17.28 2.40
N ASN A 53 -0.64 -17.66 2.57
CA ASN A 53 -1.37 -18.50 1.61
C ASN A 53 -2.08 -17.69 0.52
N SER A 54 -2.02 -16.36 0.58
CA SER A 54 -2.66 -15.43 -0.39
C SER A 54 -4.16 -15.68 -0.60
N GLN A 55 -4.87 -16.13 0.44
CA GLN A 55 -6.33 -16.37 0.42
C GLN A 55 -7.11 -15.19 1.00
N LEU A 56 -6.47 -14.42 1.88
CA LEU A 56 -7.09 -13.30 2.57
C LEU A 56 -6.59 -11.96 2.03
N ASP A 57 -7.47 -10.96 2.05
CA ASP A 57 -7.16 -9.58 1.67
C ASP A 57 -6.37 -8.83 2.78
N ILE A 58 -6.10 -7.55 2.54
CA ILE A 58 -5.39 -6.65 3.46
C ILE A 58 -6.10 -6.44 4.81
N HIS A 59 -7.37 -6.82 4.90
CA HIS A 59 -8.20 -6.76 6.10
C HIS A 59 -8.39 -8.14 6.75
N GLY A 60 -7.84 -9.20 6.17
CA GLY A 60 -7.99 -10.57 6.65
C GLY A 60 -9.29 -11.24 6.21
N ASN A 61 -9.99 -10.71 5.20
CA ASN A 61 -11.23 -11.28 4.70
C ASN A 61 -10.97 -12.18 3.48
N PRO A 62 -11.74 -13.27 3.31
CA PRO A 62 -11.70 -14.07 2.10
C PRO A 62 -12.32 -13.30 0.93
N LYS A 63 -11.97 -13.71 -0.29
CA LYS A 63 -12.56 -13.16 -1.52
C LYS A 63 -14.10 -13.25 -1.45
N GLN A 64 -14.76 -12.11 -1.56
CA GLN A 64 -16.21 -12.04 -1.66
C GLN A 64 -16.69 -12.57 -3.01
N GLN A 65 -17.87 -13.19 -3.03
CA GLN A 65 -18.45 -13.71 -4.27
C GLN A 65 -19.13 -12.58 -5.06
N ASP A 66 -18.53 -12.18 -6.19
CA ASP A 66 -18.99 -11.06 -7.03
C ASP A 66 -20.42 -11.21 -7.57
N SER A 67 -20.96 -12.43 -7.66
CA SER A 67 -22.35 -12.66 -8.07
C SER A 67 -23.36 -12.33 -6.98
N SER A 68 -22.93 -12.25 -5.73
CA SER A 68 -23.76 -11.92 -4.57
C SER A 68 -23.77 -10.41 -4.29
N GLN A 69 -22.89 -9.65 -4.95
CA GLN A 69 -22.89 -8.19 -4.90
C GLN A 69 -23.77 -7.62 -6.01
N TYR A 70 -24.58 -6.63 -5.68
CA TYR A 70 -25.45 -5.91 -6.62
C TYR A 70 -25.08 -4.44 -6.66
N PHE A 71 -25.11 -3.88 -7.87
CA PHE A 71 -24.86 -2.47 -8.13
C PHE A 71 -26.11 -1.85 -8.73
N TYR A 72 -26.41 -0.63 -8.29
CA TYR A 72 -27.51 0.14 -8.84
C TYR A 72 -27.10 0.78 -10.18
N CYS A 73 -27.91 0.60 -11.23
CA CYS A 73 -27.68 1.25 -12.51
C CYS A 73 -28.45 2.57 -12.60
N GLU A 74 -27.73 3.69 -12.55
CA GLU A 74 -28.29 5.04 -12.67
C GLU A 74 -29.03 5.31 -14.00
N ASN A 75 -28.72 4.57 -15.08
CA ASN A 75 -29.35 4.78 -16.39
C ASN A 75 -30.74 4.13 -16.51
N CYS A 76 -31.01 3.03 -15.79
CA CYS A 76 -32.29 2.31 -15.91
C CYS A 76 -32.97 1.99 -14.58
N GLY A 77 -32.37 2.39 -13.45
CA GLY A 77 -32.90 2.19 -12.11
C GLY A 77 -32.92 0.73 -11.64
N ARG A 78 -32.23 -0.18 -12.31
CA ARG A 78 -32.19 -1.61 -11.96
C ARG A 78 -30.99 -1.93 -11.10
N GLU A 79 -31.19 -2.82 -10.12
CA GLU A 79 -30.09 -3.53 -9.47
C GLU A 79 -29.57 -4.64 -10.37
N VAL A 80 -28.25 -4.68 -10.55
CA VAL A 80 -27.56 -5.57 -11.46
C VAL A 80 -26.41 -6.23 -10.72
N SER A 81 -26.29 -7.54 -10.83
CA SER A 81 -25.18 -8.27 -10.18
C SER A 81 -23.82 -7.77 -10.69
N GLY A 82 -22.82 -7.69 -9.81
CA GLY A 82 -21.50 -7.14 -10.12
C GLY A 82 -20.84 -7.79 -11.32
N ASN A 83 -20.85 -9.11 -11.35
CA ASN A 83 -20.33 -9.91 -12.47
C ASN A 83 -21.07 -9.70 -13.81
N ARG A 84 -22.25 -9.06 -13.83
CA ARG A 84 -23.03 -8.78 -15.05
C ARG A 84 -23.09 -7.29 -15.39
N PHE A 85 -22.53 -6.42 -14.56
CA PHE A 85 -22.67 -4.98 -14.71
C PHE A 85 -22.11 -4.47 -16.05
N ALA A 86 -20.93 -4.94 -16.48
CA ALA A 86 -20.35 -4.55 -17.77
C ALA A 86 -21.21 -4.96 -18.97
N ALA A 87 -21.69 -6.21 -18.99
CA ALA A 87 -22.59 -6.70 -20.04
C ALA A 87 -23.95 -5.97 -20.04
N HIS A 88 -24.40 -5.56 -18.85
CA HIS A 88 -25.58 -4.72 -18.71
C HIS A 88 -25.36 -3.34 -19.34
N LEU A 89 -24.25 -2.64 -19.02
CA LEU A 89 -23.96 -1.31 -19.56
C LEU A 89 -23.94 -1.30 -21.10
N GLN A 90 -23.34 -2.32 -21.74
CA GLN A 90 -23.35 -2.47 -23.20
C GLN A 90 -24.76 -2.53 -23.80
N ARG A 91 -25.75 -3.06 -23.08
CA ARG A 91 -27.14 -3.14 -23.58
C ARG A 91 -27.97 -1.94 -23.15
N CYS A 92 -27.71 -1.45 -21.95
CA CYS A 92 -28.45 -0.39 -21.29
C CYS A 92 -28.17 0.96 -21.94
N LEU A 93 -26.88 1.28 -22.18
CA LEU A 93 -26.47 2.54 -22.79
C LEU A 93 -26.83 2.60 -24.29
N THR A 94 -26.71 1.47 -24.99
CA THR A 94 -27.01 1.40 -26.43
C THR A 94 -28.50 1.50 -26.75
N ARG A 95 -29.39 1.24 -25.77
CA ARG A 95 -30.83 1.47 -25.93
C ARG A 95 -31.19 2.95 -26.10
N GLY A 96 -30.39 3.88 -25.57
CA GLY A 96 -30.58 5.32 -25.75
C GLY A 96 -30.15 5.86 -27.13
N SER A 97 -29.35 5.10 -27.89
CA SER A 97 -28.83 5.51 -29.21
C SER A 97 -29.74 5.17 -30.39
N ARG A 98 -30.91 4.54 -30.17
CA ARG A 98 -31.93 4.34 -31.22
C ARG A 98 -33.02 5.41 -31.16
N ARG A 99 -32.63 6.67 -31.14
CA ARG A 99 -33.49 7.81 -31.44
C ARG A 99 -32.78 8.73 -32.41
#